data_AF-A0A6P0TXT0-F1
#
_entry.id   AF-A0A6P0TXT0-F1
#
_cell.length_a   1.000
_cell.length_b   1.000
_cell.length_c   1.000
_cell.angle_alpha   90.00
_cell.angle_beta   90.00
_cell.angle_gamma   90.00
#
_symmetry.space_group_name_H-M   'P 1'
#
loop_
_entity.id
_entity.type
_entity.pdbx_description
1 polymer ?
#
loop_
_entity_poly.entity_id
_entity_poly.type
_entity_poly.pdbx_seq_one_letter_code
_entity_poly.pdbx_strand_id
1 'polypeptide(L)'
;GFPRDKKVKLFWATISTNRTEYIATNDLCQASVDAVEFESQTRWKIEEFHARIKQLKASEFCQCRLRKIQKNHIACAILVWNFLMHISSKNRKNYLPS
;
A
#
# COMPACT_ATOMS: atom_id res chain seq x y z
N GLY A 1 11.75 -10.09 20.89
CA GLY A 1 11.26 -11.36 20.32
C GLY A 1 9.77 -11.28 20.11
N PHE A 2 9.20 -12.09 19.22
CA PHE A 2 7.76 -12.11 18.95
C PHE A 2 6.97 -12.53 20.20
N PRO A 3 5.82 -11.92 20.53
CA PRO A 3 5.06 -12.25 21.74
C PRO A 3 4.57 -13.70 21.72
N ARG A 4 4.79 -14.45 22.81
CA ARG A 4 4.46 -15.89 22.90
C ARG A 4 2.96 -16.19 22.83
N ASP A 5 2.14 -15.23 23.22
CA ASP A 5 0.68 -15.27 23.25
C ASP A 5 0.04 -14.95 21.89
N LYS A 6 0.81 -14.42 20.93
CA LYS A 6 0.32 -14.13 19.58
C LYS A 6 0.52 -15.33 18.67
N LYS A 7 -0.59 -15.94 18.24
CA LYS A 7 -0.58 -16.97 17.19
C LYS A 7 -0.53 -16.30 15.83
N VAL A 8 0.43 -16.72 15.01
CA VAL A 8 0.57 -16.31 13.61
C VAL A 8 0.64 -17.54 12.71
N LYS A 9 0.13 -17.39 11.49
CA LYS A 9 0.31 -18.34 10.40
C LYS A 9 1.28 -17.74 9.39
N LEU A 10 2.23 -18.54 8.93
CA LEU A 10 3.25 -18.13 7.97
C LEU A 10 2.92 -18.74 6.60
N PHE A 11 2.98 -17.90 5.57
CA PHE A 11 2.85 -18.28 4.17
C PHE A 11 4.16 -17.96 3.45
N TRP A 12 4.55 -18.79 2.49
CA TRP A 12 5.59 -18.44 1.53
C TRP A 12 4.91 -18.14 0.18
N ALA A 13 5.23 -17.00 -0.41
CA ALA A 13 4.73 -16.56 -1.71
C ALA A 13 5.91 -16.39 -2.67
N THR A 14 5.83 -17.01 -3.85
CA THR A 14 6.86 -16.89 -4.89
C THR A 14 6.51 -15.72 -5.80
N ILE A 15 7.17 -14.58 -5.60
CA ILE A 15 6.85 -13.32 -6.30
C ILE A 15 7.56 -13.24 -7.66
N SER A 16 8.72 -13.87 -7.78
CA SER A 16 9.43 -14.03 -9.06
C SER A 16 10.28 -15.29 -9.04
N THR A 17 10.86 -15.65 -10.19
CA THR A 17 11.71 -16.84 -10.36
C THR A 17 12.81 -17.00 -9.31
N ASN A 18 13.29 -15.89 -8.72
CA ASN A 18 14.35 -15.89 -7.70
C ASN A 18 13.98 -15.17 -6.39
N ARG A 19 12.70 -14.87 -6.14
CA ARG A 19 12.28 -14.17 -4.91
C ARG A 19 11.07 -14.84 -4.26
N THR A 20 11.31 -15.40 -3.10
CA THR A 20 10.27 -15.89 -2.19
C THR A 20 10.12 -14.92 -1.03
N GLU A 21 8.90 -14.47 -0.77
CA GLU A 21 8.56 -13.68 0.42
C GLU A 21 7.82 -14.52 1.44
N TYR A 22 8.03 -14.18 2.71
CA TYR A 22 7.35 -14.80 3.83
C TYR A 22 6.34 -13.81 4.40
N ILE A 23 5.06 -14.20 4.42
CA ILE A 23 3.97 -13.37 4.92
C ILE A 23 3.43 -14.00 6.20
N ALA A 24 3.57 -13.28 7.30
CA ALA A 24 2.98 -13.66 8.59
C ALA A 24 1.62 -12.96 8.76
N THR A 25 0.59 -13.73 9.10
CA THR A 25 -0.76 -13.22 9.38
C THR A 25 -1.31 -13.75 10.70
N ASN A 26 -2.08 -12.93 11.41
CA ASN A 26 -2.82 -13.34 12.61
C ASN A 26 -4.16 -14.02 12.25
N ASP A 27 -4.56 -13.98 10.97
CA ASP A 27 -5.74 -14.69 10.50
C ASP A 27 -5.42 -16.18 10.33
N LEU A 28 -5.82 -16.97 11.33
CA LEU A 28 -5.56 -18.40 11.38
C LEU A 28 -6.49 -19.20 10.43
N CYS A 29 -7.62 -18.61 10.03
CA CYS A 29 -8.61 -19.25 9.16
C CYS A 29 -8.22 -19.16 7.69
N GLN A 30 -7.35 -18.21 7.33
CA GLN A 30 -6.87 -18.05 5.96
C GLN A 30 -6.10 -19.29 5.50
N ALA A 31 -6.41 -19.80 4.31
CA ALA A 31 -5.82 -21.02 3.75
C ALA A 31 -5.19 -20.81 2.37
N SER A 32 -5.50 -19.70 1.70
CA SER A 32 -5.01 -19.41 0.35
C SER A 32 -3.79 -18.49 0.39
N VAL A 33 -2.71 -18.93 -0.25
CA VAL A 33 -1.50 -18.10 -0.46
C VAL A 33 -1.85 -16.87 -1.28
N ASP A 34 -2.62 -17.04 -2.37
CA ASP A 34 -3.01 -15.94 -3.26
C ASP A 34 -3.82 -14.87 -2.53
N ALA A 35 -4.73 -15.28 -1.64
CA ALA A 35 -5.53 -14.35 -0.83
C ALA A 35 -4.64 -13.57 0.15
N VAL A 36 -3.70 -14.24 0.83
CA VAL A 36 -2.75 -13.59 1.75
C VAL A 36 -1.84 -12.62 1.00
N GLU A 37 -1.37 -13.01 -0.18
CA GLU A 37 -0.54 -12.18 -1.02
C GLU A 37 -1.29 -10.94 -1.49
N PHE A 38 -2.53 -11.09 -1.97
CA PHE A 38 -3.37 -9.96 -2.39
C PHE A 38 -3.59 -8.94 -1.27
N GLU A 39 -3.92 -9.41 -0.06
CA GLU A 39 -4.10 -8.56 1.12
C GLU A 39 -2.79 -7.86 1.50
N SER A 40 -1.67 -8.59 1.49
CA SER A 40 -0.33 -8.04 1.78
C SER A 40 0.07 -6.97 0.77
N GLN A 41 -0.10 -7.23 -0.53
CA GLN A 41 0.18 -6.27 -1.60
C GLN A 41 -0.72 -5.03 -1.49
N THR A 42 -1.98 -5.21 -1.10
CA THR A 42 -2.91 -4.10 -0.87
C THR A 42 -2.45 -3.22 0.30
N ARG A 43 -2.08 -3.82 1.43
CA ARG A 43 -1.50 -3.11 2.57
C ARG A 43 -0.23 -2.36 2.16
N TRP A 44 0.66 -3.01 1.41
CA TRP A 44 1.91 -2.41 0.95
C TRP A 44 1.68 -1.18 0.07
N LYS A 45 0.70 -1.21 -0.84
CA LYS A 45 0.33 -0.04 -1.66
C LYS A 45 -0.16 1.14 -0.80
N ILE A 46 -0.89 0.87 0.28
CA ILE A 46 -1.34 1.91 1.23
C ILE A 46 -0.14 2.49 1.99
N GLU A 47 0.77 1.64 2.45
CA GLU A 47 2.00 2.07 3.14
C GLU A 47 2.91 2.90 2.21
N GLU A 48 3.10 2.45 0.97
CA GLU A 48 3.83 3.17 -0.06
C GLU A 48 3.20 4.54 -0.31
N PHE A 49 1.88 4.62 -0.40
CA PHE A 49 1.14 5.87 -0.53
C PHE A 49 1.40 6.82 0.65
N HIS A 50 1.29 6.32 1.88
CA HIS A 50 1.60 7.12 3.06
C HIS A 50 3.06 7.56 3.09
N ALA A 51 3.99 6.69 2.70
CA ALA A 51 5.41 7.01 2.60
C ALA A 51 5.67 8.11 1.56
N ARG A 52 5.05 8.03 0.38
CA ARG A 52 5.15 9.05 -0.68
C ARG A 52 4.53 10.37 -0.26
N ILE A 53 3.37 10.36 0.41
CA ILE A 53 2.77 11.60 0.96
C ILE A 53 3.72 12.28 1.95
N LYS A 54 4.35 11.50 2.84
CA LYS A 54 5.33 12.02 3.79
C LYS A 54 6.59 12.54 3.08
N GLN A 55 7.14 11.76 2.15
CA GLN A 55 8.35 12.11 1.40
C GLN A 55 8.19 13.33 0.49
N LEU A 56 7.01 13.54 -0.09
CA LEU A 56 6.72 14.69 -0.95
C LEU A 56 6.72 16.01 -0.17
N LYS A 57 7.02 16.03 1.14
CA LYS A 57 7.17 17.22 1.99
C LYS A 57 5.91 18.12 2.05
N ALA A 58 4.85 17.77 1.32
CA ALA A 58 3.67 18.58 1.10
C ALA A 58 2.83 18.76 2.38
N SER A 59 2.87 17.79 3.30
CA SER A 59 2.27 17.92 4.63
C SER A 59 3.21 18.56 5.65
N GLU A 60 4.51 18.26 5.59
CA GLU A 60 5.50 18.72 6.58
C GLU A 60 5.95 20.17 6.37
N PHE A 61 5.86 20.69 5.14
CA PHE A 61 6.17 22.08 4.80
C PHE A 61 4.93 22.93 4.54
N CYS A 62 3.73 22.38 4.78
CA CYS A 62 2.49 23.14 4.70
C CYS A 62 2.52 24.28 5.72
N GLN A 63 2.72 25.52 5.25
CA GLN A 63 2.72 26.71 6.10
C GLN A 63 1.33 27.06 6.64
N CYS A 64 0.29 26.33 6.24
CA CYS A 64 -1.07 26.55 6.70
C CYS A 64 -1.18 26.20 8.19
N ARG A 65 -1.46 27.20 9.03
CA ARG A 65 -1.59 27.05 10.49
C ARG A 65 -2.95 26.51 10.95
N LEU A 66 -3.94 26.47 10.05
CA LEU A 66 -5.30 26.02 10.37
C LEU A 66 -5.50 24.55 10.04
N ARG A 67 -5.95 23.78 11.03
CA ARG A 67 -6.23 22.33 10.91
C ARG A 67 -7.14 21.98 9.73
N LYS A 68 -8.14 22.82 9.44
CA LYS A 68 -9.08 22.60 8.33
C LYS A 68 -8.36 22.69 6.97
N ILE A 69 -7.47 23.67 6.80
CA ILE A 69 -6.72 23.86 5.56
C ILE A 69 -5.72 22.72 5.37
N GLN A 70 -5.02 22.30 6.43
CA GLN A 70 -4.13 21.13 6.37
C GLN A 70 -4.86 19.85 5.95
N LYS A 71 -6.04 19.60 6.53
CA LYS A 71 -6.88 18.45 6.14
C LYS A 71 -7.32 18.53 4.68
N ASN A 72 -7.76 19.71 4.22
CA ASN A 72 -8.15 19.91 2.84
C ASN A 72 -6.97 19.70 1.88
N HIS A 73 -5.78 20.20 2.22
CA HIS A 73 -4.57 20.02 1.42
C HIS A 73 -4.17 18.54 1.29
N ILE A 74 -4.22 17.79 2.41
CA ILE A 74 -4.01 16.34 2.40
C ILE A 74 -5.06 15.69 1.49
N ALA A 75 -6.35 16.00 1.65
CA ALA A 75 -7.41 15.44 0.81
C ALA A 75 -7.19 15.73 -0.68
N CYS A 76 -6.80 16.96 -1.05
CA CYS A 76 -6.46 17.31 -2.43
C CYS A 76 -5.28 16.49 -2.96
N ALA A 77 -4.21 16.32 -2.18
CA ALA A 77 -3.06 15.50 -2.57
C ALA A 77 -3.45 14.03 -2.78
N ILE A 78 -4.31 13.48 -1.92
CA ILE A 78 -4.87 12.12 -2.06
C ILE A 78 -5.68 12.00 -3.36
N LEU A 79 -6.54 12.98 -3.67
CA LEU A 79 -7.38 12.97 -4.88
C LEU A 79 -6.54 13.04 -6.15
N VAL A 80 -5.55 13.94 -6.21
CA VAL A 80 -4.64 14.09 -7.35
C VAL A 80 -3.85 12.79 -7.57
N TRP A 81 -3.35 12.17 -6.49
CA TRP A 81 -2.64 10.90 -6.58
C TRP A 81 -3.52 9.78 -7.17
N ASN A 82 -4.74 9.61 -6.65
CA ASN A 82 -5.66 8.59 -7.18
C ASN A 82 -5.97 8.81 -8.66
N PHE A 83 -6.15 10.05 -9.07
CA PHE A 83 -6.36 10.41 -10.47
C PHE A 83 -5.14 10.05 -11.35
N LEU A 84 -3.93 10.40 -10.92
CA LEU A 84 -2.70 10.05 -11.64
C LEU A 84 -2.49 8.54 -11.75
N MET A 85 -2.76 7.80 -10.68
CA MET A 85 -2.66 6.33 -10.69
C MET A 85 -3.71 5.69 -11.61
N HIS A 86 -4.94 6.24 -11.63
CA HIS A 86 -5.98 5.81 -12.57
C HIS A 86 -5.56 6.04 -14.02
N ILE A 87 -5.03 7.22 -14.35
CA ILE A 87 -4.50 7.53 -15.69
C ILE A 87 -3.35 6.59 -16.06
N SER A 88 -2.38 6.40 -15.15
CA SER A 88 -1.24 5.50 -15.40
C SER A 88 -1.70 4.07 -15.69
N SER A 89 -2.69 3.57 -14.93
CA SER A 89 -3.28 2.24 -15.13
C SER A 89 -4.01 2.13 -16.48
N LYS A 90 -4.76 3.16 -16.86
CA LYS A 90 -5.47 3.23 -18.16
C LYS A 90 -4.47 3.28 -19.32
N ASN A 91 -3.43 4.11 -19.21
CA ASN A 91 -2.38 4.19 -20.23
C ASN A 91 -1.61 2.88 -20.35
N ARG A 92 -1.26 2.21 -19.25
CA ARG A 92 -0.57 0.90 -19.28
C ARG A 92 -1.36 -0.15 -20.06
N LYS A 93 -2.70 -0.19 -19.92
CA LYS A 93 -3.56 -1.10 -20.69
C LYS A 93 -3.62 -0.76 -22.19
N ASN A 94 -3.42 0.50 -22.56
CA ASN A 94 -3.37 0.92 -23.97
C ASN A 94 -2.04 0.58 -24.66
N TYR A 95 -0.96 0.31 -23.91
CA TYR A 95 0.37 0.00 -24.46
C TYR A 95 0.76 -1.49 -24.37
N LEU A 96 -0.08 -2.35 -23.79
CA LEU A 96 0.05 -3.81 -23.84
C LEU A 96 -1.15 -4.35 -24.64
N PRO A 97 -0.99 -4.66 -25.94
CA PRO A 97 -2.04 -5.32 -26.69
C PRO A 97 -2.22 -6.74 -26.12
N SER A 98 -3.49 -7.13 -25.98
CA SER A 98 -3.97 -8.48 -25.66
C SER A 98 -3.33 -9.55 -26.52
#